data_AF-A0A949Q8N2-F1
#
_entry.id   AF-A0A949Q8N2-F1
#
_cell.length_a   1.000
_cell.length_b   1.000
_cell.length_c   1.000
_cell.angle_alpha   90.00
_cell.angle_beta   90.00
_cell.angle_gamma   90.00
#
_symmetry.space_group_name_H-M   'P 1'
#
loop_
_entity.id
_entity.type
_entity.pdbx_description
1 polymer ?
#
loop_
_entity_poly.entity_id
_entity_poly.type
_entity_poly.pdbx_seq_one_letter_code
_entity_poly.pdbx_strand_id
1 'polypeptide(L)'
;MANKVYTDFQDEQTIASVLRQGLQVPGAPKWTVLRLALARSLRLPSPPDAALDRRESTVGGGEYALEQMTGEGKPNDENYTDVLRAMLSLHHDVDLFADDDAFVRYLQRHVRRGLREFRTSWMESHDFHNYLLHDILGDTSPTVTAKAADEGERLLRALAEIGVPAEIVERFDGPRLTRFHVRLRDTNDHGVLTRGLEKLAFALGLGEAGVFLSVTREPKIAGLDVPRPPELWQTAGYVALANWLNESATTSSLPVFLGQSVTGKPFAFDLATAPHLLLGGTTGSGKSVALHALLLSLIGSRTAAQLRLLLIDPKRVELAPYAALPHTDGGEVL
;
A
#
# COMPACT_ATOMS: atom_id res chain seq x y z
N MET A 1 -39.36 2.39 10.30
CA MET A 1 -39.72 3.73 9.76
C MET A 1 -38.51 4.65 9.91
N ALA A 2 -37.39 4.28 9.29
CA ALA A 2 -36.23 5.13 9.12
C ALA A 2 -35.58 4.79 7.77
N ASN A 3 -36.18 5.21 6.64
CA ASN A 3 -35.59 4.97 5.31
C ASN A 3 -34.60 6.07 4.88
N LYS A 4 -34.01 6.77 5.86
CA LYS A 4 -33.17 7.94 5.63
C LYS A 4 -31.93 7.94 6.49
N VAL A 5 -30.83 8.37 5.91
CA VAL A 5 -29.56 8.67 6.57
C VAL A 5 -29.53 10.15 6.93
N TYR A 6 -29.10 10.46 8.16
CA TYR A 6 -29.02 11.82 8.67
C TYR A 6 -27.58 12.31 8.76
N THR A 7 -27.37 13.60 8.50
CA THR A 7 -26.11 14.32 8.66
C THR A 7 -26.32 15.54 9.56
N ASP A 8 -25.31 15.91 10.34
CA ASP A 8 -25.35 17.15 11.13
C ASP A 8 -24.82 18.36 10.34
N PHE A 9 -24.81 19.54 10.98
CA PHE A 9 -24.31 20.77 10.36
C PHE A 9 -22.84 20.68 9.93
N GLN A 10 -21.99 20.03 10.72
CA GLN A 10 -20.57 19.90 10.38
C GLN A 10 -20.37 18.91 9.23
N ASP A 11 -21.15 17.82 9.21
CA ASP A 11 -21.20 16.86 8.11
C ASP A 11 -21.56 17.59 6.79
N GLU A 12 -22.58 18.46 6.82
CA GLU A 12 -22.98 19.27 5.65
C GLU A 12 -21.90 20.27 5.20
N GLN A 13 -21.16 20.87 6.14
CA GLN A 13 -20.00 21.71 5.80
C GLN A 13 -18.90 20.91 5.11
N THR A 14 -18.59 19.71 5.62
CA THR A 14 -17.61 18.82 4.99
C THR A 14 -18.05 18.40 3.59
N ILE A 15 -19.32 18.05 3.40
CA ILE A 15 -19.87 17.73 2.07
C ILE A 15 -19.69 18.91 1.10
N ALA A 16 -20.03 20.12 1.54
CA ALA A 16 -19.92 21.32 0.72
C ALA A 16 -18.46 21.69 0.39
N SER A 17 -17.53 21.43 1.31
CA SER A 17 -16.09 21.63 1.09
C SER A 17 -15.54 20.60 0.09
N VAL A 18 -15.83 19.32 0.29
CA VAL A 18 -15.41 18.25 -0.63
C VAL A 18 -15.96 18.47 -2.04
N LEU A 19 -17.22 18.86 -2.20
CA LEU A 19 -17.80 19.13 -3.53
C LEU A 19 -17.12 20.31 -4.22
N ARG A 20 -16.96 21.44 -3.52
CA ARG A 20 -16.50 22.70 -4.13
C ARG A 20 -14.99 22.77 -4.30
N GLN A 21 -14.26 22.28 -3.31
CA GLN A 21 -12.81 22.44 -3.24
C GLN A 21 -12.07 21.14 -3.55
N GLY A 22 -12.68 19.98 -3.23
CA GLY A 22 -12.06 18.68 -3.44
C GLY A 22 -12.31 18.09 -4.83
N LEU A 23 -13.53 17.62 -5.09
CA LEU A 23 -13.90 16.96 -6.34
C LEU A 23 -13.93 17.94 -7.52
N GLN A 24 -14.39 19.17 -7.30
CA GLN A 24 -14.50 20.21 -8.34
C GLN A 24 -15.27 19.77 -9.59
N VAL A 25 -16.17 18.78 -9.46
CA VAL A 25 -17.03 18.29 -10.53
C VAL A 25 -18.33 19.12 -10.53
N PRO A 26 -18.58 19.96 -11.55
CA PRO A 26 -19.79 20.78 -11.60
C PRO A 26 -21.05 19.91 -11.59
N GLY A 27 -21.99 20.22 -10.70
CA GLY A 27 -23.27 19.50 -10.61
C GLY A 27 -23.19 18.12 -9.94
N ALA A 28 -22.05 17.72 -9.37
CA ALA A 28 -21.97 16.47 -8.62
C ALA A 28 -22.93 16.48 -7.41
N PRO A 29 -23.72 15.42 -7.21
CA PRO A 29 -24.69 15.38 -6.13
C PRO A 29 -24.03 15.09 -4.77
N LYS A 30 -24.67 15.53 -3.69
CA LYS A 30 -24.16 15.34 -2.32
C LYS A 30 -23.91 13.88 -1.95
N TRP A 31 -24.76 12.97 -2.44
CA TRP A 31 -24.60 11.53 -2.16
C TRP A 31 -23.35 10.90 -2.77
N THR A 32 -22.69 11.55 -3.74
CA THR A 32 -21.35 11.14 -4.20
C THR A 32 -20.34 11.21 -3.04
N VAL A 33 -20.36 12.31 -2.27
CA VAL A 33 -19.48 12.47 -1.10
C VAL A 33 -19.85 11.49 0.01
N LEU A 34 -21.15 11.24 0.20
CA LEU A 34 -21.62 10.28 1.20
C LEU A 34 -21.17 8.85 0.90
N ARG A 35 -21.16 8.45 -0.38
CA ARG A 35 -20.63 7.14 -0.82
C ARG A 35 -19.12 7.04 -0.63
N LEU A 36 -18.37 8.11 -0.91
CA LEU A 36 -16.93 8.16 -0.62
C LEU A 36 -16.65 8.07 0.90
N ALA A 37 -17.46 8.74 1.71
CA ALA A 37 -17.37 8.67 3.16
C ALA A 37 -17.66 7.25 3.70
N LEU A 38 -18.68 6.59 3.18
CA LEU A 38 -18.96 5.17 3.48
C LEU A 38 -17.74 4.29 3.17
N ALA A 39 -17.15 4.45 1.98
CA ALA A 39 -15.96 3.71 1.58
C ALA A 39 -14.77 3.96 2.54
N ARG A 40 -14.51 5.22 2.91
CA ARG A 40 -13.45 5.57 3.88
C ARG A 40 -13.69 4.89 5.22
N SER A 41 -14.93 4.91 5.72
CA SER A 41 -15.25 4.33 7.02
C SER A 41 -15.08 2.81 7.04
N LEU A 42 -15.44 2.12 5.97
CA LEU A 42 -15.32 0.65 5.85
C LEU A 42 -13.86 0.17 5.84
N ARG A 43 -12.90 1.03 5.50
CA ARG A 43 -11.47 0.70 5.55
C ARG A 43 -10.89 0.73 6.96
N LEU A 44 -11.56 1.35 7.91
CA LEU A 44 -11.04 1.47 9.26
C LEU A 44 -11.35 0.17 10.05
N PRO A 45 -10.39 -0.34 10.84
CA PRO A 45 -10.48 -1.67 11.44
C PRO A 45 -11.48 -1.77 12.60
N SER A 46 -11.78 -0.66 13.26
CA SER A 46 -12.77 -0.61 14.35
C SER A 46 -14.15 -0.23 13.80
N PRO A 47 -15.26 -0.71 14.40
CA PRO A 47 -16.60 -0.26 14.02
C PRO A 47 -16.85 1.20 14.42
N PRO A 48 -17.74 1.93 13.71
CA PRO A 48 -18.14 3.28 14.10
C PRO A 48 -18.89 3.32 15.44
N ASP A 49 -18.68 4.40 16.20
CA ASP A 49 -19.33 4.64 17.49
C ASP A 49 -20.86 4.76 17.36
N ALA A 50 -21.60 4.07 18.24
CA ALA A 50 -23.05 4.14 18.31
C ALA A 50 -23.59 5.55 18.63
N ALA A 51 -22.77 6.44 19.19
CA ALA A 51 -23.13 7.85 19.37
C ALA A 51 -23.50 8.56 18.06
N LEU A 52 -23.05 8.05 16.90
CA LEU A 52 -23.38 8.56 15.57
C LEU A 52 -24.84 8.30 15.14
N ASP A 53 -25.60 7.53 15.92
CA ASP A 53 -27.04 7.37 15.72
C ASP A 53 -27.82 8.64 16.11
N ARG A 54 -27.26 9.44 17.02
CA ARG A 54 -27.94 10.63 17.54
C ARG A 54 -28.13 11.66 16.45
N ARG A 55 -29.37 12.10 16.28
CA ARG A 55 -29.71 13.31 15.54
C ARG A 55 -29.43 14.51 16.43
N GLU A 56 -28.22 15.05 16.35
CA GLU A 56 -27.94 16.38 16.90
C GLU A 56 -28.81 17.41 16.14
N SER A 57 -29.19 18.50 16.82
CA SER A 57 -30.15 19.54 16.36
C SER A 57 -30.27 19.64 14.83
N THR A 58 -31.49 19.47 14.29
CA THR A 58 -31.76 19.51 12.84
C THR A 58 -31.51 20.87 12.19
N VAL A 59 -31.08 21.88 12.95
CA VAL A 59 -30.72 23.19 12.44
C VAL A 59 -29.42 23.08 11.64
N GLY A 60 -29.56 22.99 10.32
CA GLY A 60 -28.45 22.97 9.38
C GLY A 60 -27.92 21.59 8.98
N GLY A 61 -28.56 20.50 9.43
CA GLY A 61 -28.28 19.13 8.98
C GLY A 61 -29.05 18.70 7.71
N GLY A 62 -28.77 17.50 7.21
CA GLY A 62 -29.39 16.93 6.00
C GLY A 62 -30.11 15.60 6.24
N GLU A 63 -31.05 15.27 5.35
CA GLU A 63 -31.69 13.96 5.29
C GLU A 63 -31.57 13.38 3.88
N TYR A 64 -31.12 12.14 3.77
CA TYR A 64 -30.89 11.46 2.49
C TYR A 64 -31.66 10.14 2.43
N ALA A 65 -32.47 9.96 1.39
CA ALA A 65 -33.20 8.70 1.18
C ALA A 65 -32.28 7.56 0.75
N LEU A 66 -32.65 6.31 0.99
CA LEU A 66 -31.90 5.15 0.50
C LEU A 66 -31.74 5.15 -1.03
N GLU A 67 -32.73 5.60 -1.79
CA GLU A 67 -32.59 5.79 -3.25
C GLU A 67 -31.37 6.66 -3.61
N GLN A 68 -31.08 7.70 -2.84
CA GLN A 68 -29.92 8.56 -3.07
C GLN A 68 -28.62 7.87 -2.62
N MET A 69 -28.65 7.19 -1.48
CA MET A 69 -27.47 6.59 -0.87
C MET A 69 -27.02 5.32 -1.59
N THR A 70 -27.94 4.41 -1.84
CA THR A 70 -27.69 3.05 -2.33
C THR A 70 -28.22 2.83 -3.75
N GLY A 71 -29.09 3.71 -4.26
CA GLY A 71 -29.78 3.47 -5.53
C GLY A 71 -31.00 2.55 -5.38
N GLU A 72 -31.53 2.39 -4.17
CA GLU A 72 -32.74 1.62 -3.92
C GLU A 72 -33.88 2.03 -4.86
N GLY A 73 -34.51 1.05 -5.53
CA GLY A 73 -35.60 1.27 -6.49
C GLY A 73 -35.15 1.58 -7.92
N LYS A 74 -33.84 1.74 -8.17
CA LYS A 74 -33.27 1.88 -9.51
C LYS A 74 -33.00 0.52 -10.19
N PRO A 75 -32.76 0.50 -11.52
CA PRO A 75 -32.30 -0.70 -12.22
C PRO A 75 -31.04 -1.32 -11.59
N ASN A 76 -30.84 -2.63 -11.79
CA ASN A 76 -29.84 -3.43 -11.07
C ASN A 76 -28.38 -2.93 -11.22
N ASP A 77 -28.05 -2.22 -12.29
CA ASP A 77 -26.72 -1.62 -12.51
C ASP A 77 -26.48 -0.35 -11.69
N GLU A 78 -27.54 0.27 -11.15
CA GLU A 78 -27.50 1.45 -10.27
C GLU A 78 -27.99 1.20 -8.85
N ASN A 79 -28.49 -0.01 -8.53
CA ASN A 79 -28.97 -0.39 -7.20
C ASN A 79 -27.94 -1.25 -6.46
N TYR A 80 -27.29 -0.64 -5.46
CA TYR A 80 -26.24 -1.25 -4.65
C TYR A 80 -26.72 -1.70 -3.27
N THR A 81 -28.03 -1.68 -2.99
CA THR A 81 -28.57 -1.94 -1.65
C THR A 81 -28.12 -3.29 -1.09
N ASP A 82 -28.28 -4.38 -1.85
CA ASP A 82 -27.93 -5.73 -1.39
C ASP A 82 -26.43 -5.91 -1.19
N VAL A 83 -25.61 -5.29 -2.06
CA VAL A 83 -24.15 -5.31 -1.93
C VAL A 83 -23.73 -4.59 -0.65
N LEU A 84 -24.30 -3.42 -0.38
CA LEU A 84 -24.00 -2.67 0.83
C LEU A 84 -24.50 -3.37 2.10
N ARG A 85 -25.65 -4.07 2.02
CA ARG A 85 -26.13 -4.94 3.11
C ARG A 85 -25.16 -6.07 3.39
N ALA A 86 -24.70 -6.78 2.35
CA ALA A 86 -23.72 -7.85 2.50
C ALA A 86 -22.41 -7.34 3.11
N MET A 87 -21.87 -6.22 2.60
CA MET A 87 -20.63 -5.63 3.08
C MET A 87 -20.72 -5.22 4.55
N LEU A 88 -21.80 -4.55 4.95
CA LEU A 88 -22.00 -4.14 6.35
C LEU A 88 -22.29 -5.35 7.25
N SER A 89 -23.00 -6.37 6.75
CA SER A 89 -23.26 -7.60 7.50
C SER A 89 -21.96 -8.32 7.85
N LEU A 90 -21.06 -8.45 6.87
CA LEU A 90 -19.74 -9.05 7.07
C LEU A 90 -18.85 -8.19 7.98
N HIS A 91 -18.91 -6.87 7.85
CA HIS A 91 -18.08 -5.96 8.67
C HIS A 91 -18.49 -5.98 10.16
N HIS A 92 -19.77 -6.22 10.46
CA HIS A 92 -20.31 -6.22 11.82
C HIS A 92 -20.63 -7.58 12.40
N ASP A 93 -20.53 -8.65 11.61
CA ASP A 93 -20.97 -10.01 11.96
C ASP A 93 -22.45 -10.05 12.41
N VAL A 94 -23.32 -9.37 11.65
CA VAL A 94 -24.77 -9.27 11.90
C VAL A 94 -25.53 -9.42 10.58
N ASP A 95 -26.62 -10.17 10.54
CA ASP A 95 -27.49 -10.25 9.37
C ASP A 95 -28.34 -8.97 9.21
N LEU A 96 -27.97 -8.11 8.26
CA LEU A 96 -28.70 -6.88 7.95
C LEU A 96 -29.72 -7.05 6.81
N PHE A 97 -29.93 -8.26 6.27
CA PHE A 97 -30.98 -8.51 5.29
C PHE A 97 -32.37 -8.62 5.94
N ALA A 98 -32.42 -9.02 7.21
CA ALA A 98 -33.66 -9.21 7.96
C ALA A 98 -34.16 -7.96 8.71
N ASP A 99 -33.33 -6.92 8.86
CA ASP A 99 -33.66 -5.71 9.63
C ASP A 99 -33.25 -4.42 8.90
N ASP A 100 -34.23 -3.79 8.24
CA ASP A 100 -34.05 -2.56 7.48
C ASP A 100 -33.67 -1.36 8.36
N ASP A 101 -34.27 -1.26 9.55
CA ASP A 101 -33.96 -0.16 10.47
C ASP A 101 -32.54 -0.34 11.02
N ALA A 102 -32.04 -1.57 11.21
CA ALA A 102 -30.63 -1.82 11.52
C ALA A 102 -29.71 -1.44 10.36
N PHE A 103 -30.02 -1.88 9.14
CA PHE A 103 -29.22 -1.54 7.97
C PHE A 103 -29.03 -0.02 7.85
N VAL A 104 -30.10 0.77 7.97
CA VAL A 104 -30.03 2.23 7.86
C VAL A 104 -29.21 2.85 8.98
N ARG A 105 -29.32 2.34 10.22
CA ARG A 105 -28.46 2.80 11.33
C ARG A 105 -26.98 2.55 11.05
N TYR A 106 -26.61 1.34 10.65
CA TYR A 106 -25.21 1.00 10.34
C TYR A 106 -24.68 1.84 9.18
N LEU A 107 -25.49 2.01 8.12
CA LEU A 107 -25.16 2.86 6.99
C LEU A 107 -24.90 4.30 7.44
N GLN A 108 -25.77 4.88 8.27
CA GLN A 108 -25.59 6.22 8.82
C GLN A 108 -24.31 6.34 9.64
N ARG A 109 -24.04 5.39 10.54
CA ARG A 109 -22.83 5.40 11.38
C ARG A 109 -21.56 5.43 10.52
N HIS A 110 -21.49 4.62 9.49
CA HIS A 110 -20.34 4.60 8.59
C HIS A 110 -20.20 5.89 7.79
N VAL A 111 -21.30 6.39 7.21
CA VAL A 111 -21.29 7.64 6.44
C VAL A 111 -20.80 8.80 7.30
N ARG A 112 -21.38 8.99 8.49
CA ARG A 112 -20.98 10.08 9.39
C ARG A 112 -19.56 9.93 9.91
N ARG A 113 -19.10 8.70 10.20
CA ARG A 113 -17.69 8.47 10.54
C ARG A 113 -16.77 8.86 9.38
N GLY A 114 -17.10 8.47 8.15
CA GLY A 114 -16.31 8.82 6.98
C GLY A 114 -16.21 10.33 6.74
N LEU A 115 -17.31 11.06 6.96
CA LEU A 115 -17.31 12.53 6.87
C LEU A 115 -16.42 13.15 7.95
N ARG A 116 -16.47 12.62 9.19
CA ARG A 116 -15.54 13.04 10.25
C ARG A 116 -14.09 12.80 9.87
N GLU A 117 -13.77 11.65 9.26
CA GLU A 117 -12.43 11.35 8.78
C GLU A 117 -11.95 12.35 7.72
N PHE A 118 -12.80 12.68 6.73
CA PHE A 118 -12.46 13.70 5.73
C PHE A 118 -12.15 15.03 6.38
N ARG A 119 -12.97 15.45 7.35
CA ARG A 119 -12.76 16.71 8.08
C ARG A 119 -11.44 16.73 8.86
N THR A 120 -11.00 15.60 9.40
CA THR A 120 -9.79 15.55 10.24
C THR A 120 -8.51 15.26 9.47
N SER A 121 -8.59 14.56 8.35
CA SER A 121 -7.42 14.07 7.62
C SER A 121 -7.19 14.73 6.26
N TRP A 122 -8.19 15.42 5.69
CA TRP A 122 -8.02 16.20 4.47
C TRP A 122 -8.04 17.71 4.76
N MET A 123 -7.07 18.42 4.19
CA MET A 123 -6.97 19.88 4.23
C MET A 123 -7.37 20.46 2.88
N GLU A 124 -8.16 21.54 2.89
CA GLU A 124 -8.67 22.21 1.68
C GLU A 124 -7.57 22.67 0.70
N SER A 125 -6.36 22.93 1.21
CA SER A 125 -5.19 23.29 0.39
C SER A 125 -4.57 22.13 -0.38
N HIS A 126 -4.98 20.87 -0.10
CA HIS A 126 -4.43 19.67 -0.70
C HIS A 126 -5.40 19.09 -1.75
N ASP A 127 -4.85 18.54 -2.82
CA ASP A 127 -5.64 17.88 -3.87
C ASP A 127 -6.40 16.68 -3.29
N PHE A 128 -7.73 16.78 -3.30
CA PHE A 128 -8.60 15.75 -2.76
C PHE A 128 -8.53 14.45 -3.57
N HIS A 129 -8.25 14.49 -4.88
CA HIS A 129 -8.11 13.27 -5.68
C HIS A 129 -6.88 12.46 -5.25
N ASN A 130 -5.77 13.13 -4.94
CA ASN A 130 -4.59 12.48 -4.38
C ASN A 130 -4.84 11.95 -2.97
N TYR A 131 -5.60 12.69 -2.14
CA TYR A 131 -6.05 12.19 -0.84
C TYR A 131 -6.93 10.95 -0.97
N LEU A 132 -7.91 10.94 -1.87
CA LEU A 132 -8.73 9.75 -2.15
C LEU A 132 -7.85 8.59 -2.65
N LEU A 133 -6.90 8.87 -3.52
CA LEU A 133 -5.98 7.88 -4.06
C LEU A 133 -5.05 7.29 -3.01
N HIS A 134 -4.65 8.03 -1.99
CA HIS A 134 -3.73 7.55 -0.95
C HIS A 134 -4.48 6.93 0.25
N ASP A 135 -5.55 7.59 0.71
CA ASP A 135 -6.21 7.24 1.97
C ASP A 135 -7.50 6.42 1.76
N ILE A 136 -8.10 6.42 0.58
CA ILE A 136 -9.26 5.54 0.26
C ILE A 136 -8.87 4.41 -0.68
N LEU A 137 -8.12 4.67 -1.74
CA LEU A 137 -7.78 3.67 -2.75
C LEU A 137 -6.34 3.15 -2.63
N GLY A 138 -5.49 3.86 -1.88
CA GLY A 138 -4.09 3.56 -1.68
C GLY A 138 -3.90 2.64 -0.48
N ASP A 139 -2.87 1.79 -0.58
CA ASP A 139 -2.55 0.61 0.23
C ASP A 139 -3.26 0.48 1.59
N THR A 140 -3.90 -0.68 1.76
CA THR A 140 -4.34 -1.22 3.05
C THR A 140 -3.15 -1.35 3.99
N SER A 141 -2.86 -0.30 4.74
CA SER A 141 -2.11 -0.39 5.99
C SER A 141 -3.11 -0.58 7.13
N PRO A 142 -3.44 -1.81 7.56
CA PRO A 142 -4.07 -1.98 8.85
C PRO A 142 -3.11 -1.46 9.92
N THR A 143 -3.64 -0.71 10.88
CA THR A 143 -2.91 -0.13 12.01
C THR A 143 -2.06 -1.20 12.72
N VAL A 144 -0.76 -1.19 12.47
CA VAL A 144 0.24 -2.10 13.05
C VAL A 144 0.68 -1.55 14.39
N THR A 145 -0.04 -1.90 15.45
CA THR A 145 0.48 -1.72 16.82
C THR A 145 0.34 -2.96 17.69
N ALA A 146 -0.60 -3.87 17.41
CA ALA A 146 -0.80 -5.08 18.20
C ALA A 146 -0.06 -6.34 17.68
N LYS A 147 0.32 -6.43 16.40
CA LYS A 147 0.97 -7.62 15.80
C LYS A 147 2.50 -7.64 15.88
N ALA A 148 3.15 -6.49 16.07
CA ALA A 148 4.62 -6.41 15.96
C ALA A 148 5.37 -7.06 17.13
N ALA A 149 4.79 -7.07 18.34
CA ALA A 149 5.41 -7.70 19.52
C ALA A 149 5.45 -9.24 19.42
N ASP A 150 4.47 -9.85 18.75
CA ASP A 150 4.33 -11.30 18.62
C ASP A 150 5.41 -11.92 17.69
N GLU A 151 5.78 -11.25 16.60
CA GLU A 151 6.74 -11.78 15.63
C GLU A 151 8.15 -11.95 16.20
N GLY A 152 8.62 -11.00 17.02
CA GLY A 152 9.94 -11.06 17.65
C GLY A 152 10.03 -12.21 18.65
N GLU A 153 9.01 -12.39 19.49
CA GLU A 153 8.96 -13.52 20.41
C GLU A 153 8.88 -14.85 19.70
N ARG A 154 8.09 -14.93 18.62
CA ARG A 154 7.98 -16.14 17.79
C ARG A 154 9.32 -16.50 17.14
N LEU A 155 10.08 -15.52 16.65
CA LEU A 155 11.44 -15.72 16.16
C LEU A 155 12.37 -16.26 17.24
N LEU A 156 12.36 -15.66 18.44
CA LEU A 156 13.20 -16.12 19.55
C LEU A 156 12.87 -17.54 20.01
N ARG A 157 11.57 -17.89 20.06
CA ARG A 157 11.12 -19.27 20.35
C ARG A 157 11.63 -20.25 19.29
N ALA A 158 11.46 -19.93 18.00
CA ALA A 158 11.92 -20.78 16.90
C ALA A 158 13.45 -20.93 16.86
N LEU A 159 14.19 -19.86 17.15
CA LEU A 159 15.65 -19.89 17.29
C LEU A 159 16.11 -20.81 18.43
N ALA A 160 15.42 -20.77 19.57
CA ALA A 160 15.71 -21.68 20.68
C ALA A 160 15.41 -23.15 20.32
N GLU A 161 14.32 -23.43 19.59
CA GLU A 161 13.96 -24.78 19.14
C GLU A 161 15.01 -25.41 18.20
N ILE A 162 15.65 -24.60 17.36
CA ILE A 162 16.75 -25.08 16.50
C ILE A 162 18.11 -25.12 17.22
N GLY A 163 18.15 -24.83 18.52
CA GLY A 163 19.35 -24.87 19.34
C GLY A 163 20.24 -23.63 19.24
N VAL A 164 19.69 -22.48 18.82
CA VAL A 164 20.39 -21.19 18.67
C VAL A 164 19.72 -20.13 19.53
N PRO A 165 19.75 -20.23 20.87
CA PRO A 165 19.17 -19.20 21.73
C PRO A 165 19.89 -17.86 21.51
N ALA A 166 19.12 -16.81 21.23
CA ALA A 166 19.63 -15.50 20.89
C ALA A 166 18.79 -14.39 21.55
N GLU A 167 19.25 -13.15 21.43
CA GLU A 167 18.50 -11.96 21.86
C GLU A 167 18.33 -11.02 20.67
N ILE A 168 17.14 -10.44 20.49
CA ILE A 168 16.94 -9.40 19.48
C ILE A 168 17.57 -8.10 19.98
N VAL A 169 18.54 -7.57 19.23
CA VAL A 169 19.20 -6.29 19.48
C VAL A 169 18.45 -5.17 18.79
N GLU A 170 18.04 -5.40 17.55
CA GLU A 170 17.43 -4.39 16.69
C GLU A 170 16.51 -5.05 15.67
N ARG A 171 15.50 -4.29 15.23
CA ARG A 171 14.52 -4.70 14.22
C ARG A 171 14.36 -3.59 13.19
N PHE A 172 14.42 -3.95 11.92
CA PHE A 172 14.09 -3.07 10.81
C PHE A 172 12.97 -3.68 9.97
N ASP A 173 11.84 -3.00 9.93
CA ASP A 173 10.70 -3.40 9.12
C ASP A 173 10.83 -2.82 7.70
N GLY A 174 11.22 -3.68 6.75
CA GLY A 174 11.38 -3.32 5.34
C GLY A 174 10.14 -3.54 4.49
N PRO A 175 10.20 -3.21 3.19
CA PRO A 175 9.06 -3.33 2.28
C PRO A 175 8.53 -4.76 2.12
N ARG A 176 9.42 -5.76 2.15
CA ARG A 176 9.05 -7.19 1.99
C ARG A 176 9.62 -8.12 3.06
N LEU A 177 10.72 -7.71 3.68
CA LEU A 177 11.42 -8.49 4.70
C LEU A 177 11.52 -7.63 5.96
N THR A 178 11.46 -8.26 7.13
CA THR A 178 11.87 -7.67 8.40
C THR A 178 13.26 -8.20 8.73
N ARG A 179 14.22 -7.30 8.93
CA ARG A 179 15.58 -7.63 9.37
C ARG A 179 15.65 -7.60 10.89
N PHE A 180 15.97 -8.73 11.49
CA PHE A 180 16.28 -8.83 12.91
C PHE A 180 17.78 -8.93 13.11
N HIS A 181 18.37 -7.99 13.83
CA HIS A 181 19.71 -8.17 14.38
C HIS A 181 19.59 -8.97 15.67
N VAL A 182 20.15 -10.18 15.66
CA VAL A 182 20.14 -11.09 16.81
C VAL A 182 21.55 -11.27 17.34
N ARG A 183 21.71 -11.18 18.66
CA ARG A 183 22.95 -11.49 19.36
C ARG A 183 23.00 -12.97 19.68
N LEU A 184 23.99 -13.64 19.13
CA LEU A 184 24.29 -15.04 19.41
C LEU A 184 25.09 -15.13 20.72
N ARG A 185 24.89 -16.21 21.48
CA ARG A 185 25.63 -16.43 22.73
C ARG A 185 27.07 -16.79 22.44
N ASP A 186 27.25 -17.77 21.56
CA ASP A 186 28.55 -18.33 21.21
C ASP A 186 28.85 -18.23 19.70
N THR A 187 30.14 -18.16 19.35
CA THR A 187 30.55 -18.11 17.94
C THR A 187 30.17 -19.37 17.17
N ASN A 188 30.09 -20.52 17.87
CA ASN A 188 29.65 -21.78 17.28
C ASN A 188 28.18 -21.75 16.83
N ASP A 189 27.35 -20.93 17.48
CA ASP A 189 25.92 -20.78 17.16
C ASP A 189 25.73 -20.23 15.75
N HIS A 190 26.69 -19.46 15.22
CA HIS A 190 26.63 -18.97 13.84
C HIS A 190 26.64 -20.12 12.83
N GLY A 191 27.44 -21.16 13.08
CA GLY A 191 27.47 -22.35 12.23
C GLY A 191 26.20 -23.17 12.34
N VAL A 192 25.63 -23.27 13.55
CA VAL A 192 24.34 -23.95 13.78
C VAL A 192 23.21 -23.20 13.09
N LEU A 193 23.15 -21.87 13.24
CA LEU A 193 22.18 -21.00 12.61
C LEU A 193 22.22 -21.11 11.09
N THR A 194 23.40 -21.02 10.48
CA THR A 194 23.59 -21.15 9.03
C THR A 194 23.04 -22.48 8.50
N ARG A 195 23.27 -23.59 9.22
CA ARG A 195 22.71 -24.91 8.85
C ARG A 195 21.23 -25.07 9.20
N GLY A 196 20.73 -24.26 10.13
CA GLY A 196 19.37 -24.34 10.69
C GLY A 196 18.34 -23.46 9.98
N LEU A 197 18.71 -22.66 8.97
CA LEU A 197 17.81 -21.71 8.32
C LEU A 197 16.53 -22.36 7.75
N GLU A 198 16.64 -23.53 7.15
CA GLU A 198 15.46 -24.26 6.64
C GLU A 198 14.53 -24.70 7.77
N LYS A 199 15.09 -25.17 8.90
CA LYS A 199 14.32 -25.54 10.09
C LYS A 199 13.68 -24.32 10.74
N LEU A 200 14.40 -23.19 10.77
CA LEU A 200 13.88 -21.92 11.27
C LEU A 200 12.71 -21.45 10.42
N ALA A 201 12.84 -21.51 9.08
CA ALA A 201 11.77 -21.17 8.15
C ALA A 201 10.53 -22.06 8.35
N PHE A 202 10.74 -23.36 8.56
CA PHE A 202 9.67 -24.31 8.90
C PHE A 202 8.96 -23.95 10.21
N ALA A 203 9.70 -23.70 11.29
CA ALA A 203 9.14 -23.32 12.59
C ALA A 203 8.34 -22.00 12.54
N LEU A 204 8.76 -21.06 11.68
CA LEU A 204 8.05 -19.81 11.44
C LEU A 204 6.88 -19.93 10.45
N GLY A 205 6.70 -21.09 9.80
CA GLY A 205 5.62 -21.32 8.84
C GLY A 205 5.80 -20.55 7.52
N LEU A 206 7.05 -20.34 7.09
CA LEU A 206 7.38 -19.53 5.92
C LEU A 206 7.40 -20.31 4.60
N GLY A 207 7.31 -21.64 4.65
CA GLY A 207 7.36 -22.50 3.47
C GLY A 207 8.62 -22.23 2.63
N GLU A 208 8.43 -21.99 1.33
CA GLU A 208 9.52 -21.71 0.38
C GLU A 208 10.11 -20.30 0.51
N ALA A 209 9.46 -19.37 1.23
CA ALA A 209 9.96 -18.00 1.35
C ALA A 209 11.27 -17.90 2.16
N GLY A 210 11.53 -18.88 3.03
CA GLY A 210 12.80 -19.06 3.73
C GLY A 210 13.14 -17.97 4.76
N VAL A 211 14.32 -18.07 5.34
CA VAL A 211 14.96 -17.03 6.18
C VAL A 211 16.38 -16.84 5.68
N PHE A 212 16.82 -15.60 5.52
CA PHE A 212 18.13 -15.29 4.94
C PHE A 212 19.07 -14.69 5.96
N LEU A 213 20.34 -15.12 5.94
CA LEU A 213 21.40 -14.48 6.71
C LEU A 213 21.91 -13.26 5.95
N SER A 214 21.99 -12.14 6.66
CA SER A 214 22.61 -10.91 6.18
C SER A 214 23.91 -10.64 6.93
N VAL A 215 24.86 -10.04 6.20
CA VAL A 215 26.20 -9.73 6.71
C VAL A 215 26.11 -8.56 7.66
N THR A 216 26.68 -8.72 8.86
CA THR A 216 26.86 -7.68 9.87
C THR A 216 28.36 -7.47 10.10
N ARG A 217 28.72 -6.29 10.63
CA ARG A 217 30.12 -5.98 11.01
C ARG A 217 30.37 -6.06 12.52
N GLU A 218 29.32 -6.30 13.29
CA GLU A 218 29.37 -6.35 14.75
C GLU A 218 29.63 -7.77 15.25
N PRO A 219 30.53 -7.94 16.23
CA PRO A 219 30.88 -9.26 16.76
C PRO A 219 29.66 -9.92 17.39
N LYS A 220 29.46 -11.20 17.08
CA LYS A 220 28.34 -12.04 17.57
C LYS A 220 26.93 -11.57 17.20
N ILE A 221 26.79 -10.59 16.31
CA ILE A 221 25.48 -10.19 15.80
C ILE A 221 25.26 -10.85 14.44
N ALA A 222 24.14 -11.53 14.25
CA ALA A 222 23.70 -12.02 12.96
C ALA A 222 22.45 -11.24 12.52
N GLY A 223 22.37 -10.87 11.26
CA GLY A 223 21.15 -10.28 10.70
C GLY A 223 20.30 -11.37 10.06
N LEU A 224 19.04 -11.50 10.45
CA LEU A 224 18.08 -12.45 9.91
C LEU A 224 16.99 -11.69 9.17
N ASP A 225 16.92 -11.88 7.85
CA ASP A 225 15.85 -11.34 7.02
C ASP A 225 14.71 -12.36 6.95
N VAL A 226 13.59 -11.99 7.56
CA VAL A 226 12.38 -12.80 7.67
C VAL A 226 11.30 -12.21 6.75
N PRO A 227 10.69 -13.00 5.85
CA PRO A 227 9.59 -12.55 5.00
C PRO A 227 8.43 -11.99 5.81
N ARG A 228 7.93 -10.84 5.36
CA ARG A 228 6.72 -10.22 5.91
C ARG A 228 5.49 -10.86 5.26
N PRO A 229 4.36 -10.91 5.96
CA PRO A 229 3.11 -11.34 5.36
C PRO A 229 2.70 -10.39 4.23
N PRO A 230 2.08 -10.90 3.13
CA PRO A 230 1.79 -10.10 1.93
C PRO A 230 0.99 -8.83 2.18
N GLU A 231 0.15 -8.80 3.22
CA GLU A 231 -0.68 -7.65 3.58
C GLU A 231 0.14 -6.47 4.11
N LEU A 232 1.38 -6.70 4.51
CA LEU A 232 2.33 -5.67 4.97
C LEU A 232 3.34 -5.29 3.89
N TRP A 233 3.24 -5.85 2.67
CA TRP A 233 4.16 -5.54 1.60
C TRP A 233 3.96 -4.12 1.10
N GLN A 234 5.07 -3.39 0.95
CA GLN A 234 5.08 -2.07 0.33
C GLN A 234 5.60 -2.19 -1.09
N THR A 235 4.89 -1.59 -2.05
CA THR A 235 5.28 -1.61 -3.45
C THR A 235 5.95 -0.29 -3.84
N ALA A 236 7.16 -0.37 -4.38
CA ALA A 236 7.81 0.79 -4.99
C ALA A 236 7.34 0.94 -6.43
N GLY A 237 6.37 1.84 -6.65
CA GLY A 237 5.85 2.17 -7.98
C GLY A 237 6.58 3.34 -8.66
N TYR A 238 6.00 3.83 -9.74
CA TYR A 238 6.54 4.97 -10.52
C TYR A 238 6.75 6.24 -9.68
N VAL A 239 5.87 6.54 -8.73
CA VAL A 239 6.01 7.72 -7.85
C VAL A 239 7.31 7.66 -7.05
N ALA A 240 7.65 6.49 -6.51
CA ALA A 240 8.91 6.30 -5.79
C ALA A 240 10.11 6.53 -6.72
N LEU A 241 10.06 5.97 -7.94
CA LEU A 241 11.10 6.18 -8.95
C LEU A 241 11.26 7.66 -9.32
N ALA A 242 10.15 8.39 -9.53
CA ALA A 242 10.17 9.81 -9.85
C ALA A 242 10.80 10.63 -8.70
N ASN A 243 10.46 10.32 -7.45
CA ASN A 243 11.07 10.97 -6.29
C ASN A 243 12.57 10.70 -6.22
N TRP A 244 13.01 9.45 -6.42
CA TRP A 244 14.42 9.10 -6.43
C TRP A 244 15.18 9.85 -7.54
N LEU A 245 14.61 9.95 -8.73
CA LEU A 245 15.20 10.71 -9.84
C LEU A 245 15.38 12.19 -9.49
N ASN A 246 14.39 12.81 -8.84
CA ASN A 246 14.46 14.20 -8.40
C ASN A 246 15.53 14.43 -7.31
N GLU A 247 15.64 13.50 -6.36
CA GLU A 247 16.57 13.60 -5.23
C GLU A 247 18.03 13.32 -5.64
N SER A 248 18.25 12.52 -6.69
CA SER A 248 19.57 11.99 -7.05
C SER A 248 20.34 12.84 -8.08
N ALA A 249 19.97 14.11 -8.23
CA ALA A 249 20.18 14.88 -9.46
C ALA A 249 21.65 15.17 -9.88
N THR A 250 22.71 14.76 -9.18
CA THR A 250 24.01 15.46 -9.38
C THR A 250 25.34 14.69 -9.34
N THR A 251 25.41 13.35 -9.23
CA THR A 251 26.75 12.70 -9.17
C THR A 251 27.03 11.52 -10.11
N SER A 252 26.03 10.74 -10.51
CA SER A 252 26.24 9.52 -11.31
C SER A 252 26.14 9.80 -12.81
N SER A 253 26.93 9.15 -13.66
CA SER A 253 26.86 9.33 -15.13
C SER A 253 25.61 8.69 -15.73
N LEU A 254 25.35 7.42 -15.40
CA LEU A 254 24.21 6.64 -15.87
C LEU A 254 23.46 6.05 -14.66
N PRO A 255 22.70 6.86 -13.90
CA PRO A 255 22.04 6.40 -12.69
C PRO A 255 20.92 5.41 -13.01
N VAL A 256 20.91 4.29 -12.29
CA VAL A 256 19.89 3.25 -12.38
C VAL A 256 19.29 3.03 -11.00
N PHE A 257 17.95 3.07 -10.93
CA PHE A 257 17.16 2.74 -9.75
C PHE A 257 16.33 1.50 -10.02
N LEU A 258 16.57 0.43 -9.26
CA LEU A 258 15.86 -0.85 -9.46
C LEU A 258 14.72 -1.09 -8.47
N GLY A 259 14.72 -0.36 -7.34
CA GLY A 259 13.72 -0.57 -6.29
C GLY A 259 14.23 -0.10 -4.94
N GLN A 260 13.82 -0.79 -3.88
CA GLN A 260 14.21 -0.50 -2.51
C GLN A 260 14.97 -1.67 -1.90
N SER A 261 15.90 -1.36 -1.00
CA SER A 261 16.60 -2.35 -0.19
C SER A 261 15.67 -2.95 0.86
N VAL A 262 16.17 -3.97 1.55
CA VAL A 262 15.52 -4.59 2.74
C VAL A 262 15.21 -3.60 3.87
N THR A 263 15.84 -2.43 3.89
CA THR A 263 15.58 -1.37 4.89
C THR A 263 14.73 -0.23 4.33
N GLY A 264 14.15 -0.40 3.14
CA GLY A 264 13.29 0.59 2.48
C GLY A 264 14.03 1.73 1.79
N LYS A 265 15.37 1.72 1.81
CA LYS A 265 16.17 2.76 1.15
C LYS A 265 16.19 2.52 -0.37
N PRO A 266 16.19 3.57 -1.20
CA PRO A 266 16.31 3.40 -2.65
C PRO A 266 17.59 2.64 -2.99
N PHE A 267 17.47 1.59 -3.81
CA PHE A 267 18.61 0.88 -4.35
C PHE A 267 18.98 1.50 -5.70
N ALA A 268 20.09 2.22 -5.70
CA ALA A 268 20.61 2.94 -6.85
C ALA A 268 22.08 2.57 -7.10
N PHE A 269 22.47 2.55 -8.37
CA PHE A 269 23.88 2.41 -8.77
C PHE A 269 24.14 3.17 -10.08
N ASP A 270 25.41 3.47 -10.36
CA ASP A 270 25.83 4.07 -11.63
C ASP A 270 26.22 2.97 -12.62
N LEU A 271 25.45 2.81 -13.69
CA LEU A 271 25.72 1.83 -14.74
C LEU A 271 27.08 2.08 -15.41
N ALA A 272 27.60 3.32 -15.41
CA ALA A 272 28.94 3.58 -15.94
C ALA A 272 30.05 2.89 -15.13
N THR A 273 29.82 2.65 -13.83
CA THR A 273 30.77 1.93 -12.96
C THR A 273 30.66 0.40 -13.07
N ALA A 274 29.54 -0.08 -13.58
CA ALA A 274 29.27 -1.49 -13.88
C ALA A 274 28.88 -1.59 -15.37
N PRO A 275 29.86 -1.45 -16.29
CA PRO A 275 29.61 -1.07 -17.70
C PRO A 275 28.76 -2.09 -18.47
N HIS A 276 28.62 -3.31 -17.95
CA HIS A 276 27.75 -4.34 -18.48
C HIS A 276 26.93 -4.96 -17.37
N LEU A 277 25.64 -5.17 -17.63
CA LEU A 277 24.69 -5.76 -16.69
C LEU A 277 23.99 -6.96 -17.34
N LEU A 278 23.94 -8.08 -16.62
CA LEU A 278 23.15 -9.25 -16.99
C LEU A 278 21.90 -9.33 -16.11
N LEU A 279 20.70 -9.32 -16.72
CA LEU A 279 19.41 -9.45 -16.04
C LEU A 279 18.80 -10.83 -16.34
N GLY A 280 18.84 -11.73 -15.36
CA GLY A 280 18.23 -13.06 -15.42
C GLY A 280 16.98 -13.17 -14.55
N GLY A 281 16.05 -14.05 -14.92
CA GLY A 281 14.83 -14.31 -14.16
C GLY A 281 13.88 -15.24 -14.90
N THR A 282 13.03 -15.95 -14.15
CA THR A 282 11.94 -16.77 -14.69
C THR A 282 10.74 -15.88 -15.07
N THR A 283 9.81 -16.43 -15.86
CA THR A 283 8.56 -15.73 -16.16
C THR A 283 7.81 -15.38 -14.87
N GLY A 284 7.36 -14.14 -14.74
CA GLY A 284 6.67 -13.65 -13.54
C GLY A 284 7.59 -13.20 -12.40
N SER A 285 8.91 -13.35 -12.50
CA SER A 285 9.85 -12.93 -11.44
C SER A 285 10.09 -11.42 -11.38
N GLY A 286 9.45 -10.63 -12.25
CA GLY A 286 9.64 -9.19 -12.34
C GLY A 286 10.77 -8.71 -13.25
N LYS A 287 11.39 -9.60 -14.06
CA LYS A 287 12.50 -9.23 -14.96
C LYS A 287 12.14 -8.08 -15.93
N SER A 288 10.99 -8.15 -16.60
CA SER A 288 10.57 -7.09 -17.53
C SER A 288 10.36 -5.76 -16.80
N VAL A 289 9.72 -5.78 -15.62
CA VAL A 289 9.54 -4.57 -14.78
C VAL A 289 10.89 -3.97 -14.36
N ALA A 290 11.87 -4.79 -13.98
CA ALA A 290 13.22 -4.33 -13.66
C ALA A 290 13.93 -3.70 -14.87
N LEU A 291 13.76 -4.27 -16.07
CA LEU A 291 14.26 -3.70 -17.32
C LEU A 291 13.62 -2.32 -17.60
N HIS A 292 12.30 -2.20 -17.42
CA HIS A 292 11.61 -0.92 -17.56
C HIS A 292 12.08 0.11 -16.54
N ALA A 293 12.26 -0.27 -15.28
CA ALA A 293 12.78 0.63 -14.24
C ALA A 293 14.18 1.14 -14.59
N LEU A 294 15.04 0.27 -15.14
CA LEU A 294 16.36 0.66 -15.65
C LEU A 294 16.24 1.67 -16.79
N LEU A 295 15.44 1.38 -17.82
CA LEU A 295 15.27 2.28 -18.98
C LEU A 295 14.70 3.64 -18.55
N LEU A 296 13.68 3.64 -17.70
CA LEU A 296 13.07 4.87 -17.17
C LEU A 296 14.05 5.67 -16.31
N SER A 297 14.92 5.01 -15.54
CA SER A 297 15.96 5.69 -14.78
C SER A 297 16.92 6.46 -15.68
N LEU A 298 17.34 5.85 -16.79
CA LEU A 298 18.28 6.46 -17.74
C LEU A 298 17.62 7.59 -18.54
N ILE A 299 16.44 7.35 -19.10
CA ILE A 299 15.70 8.32 -19.93
C ILE A 299 15.21 9.51 -19.10
N GLY A 300 14.81 9.26 -17.84
CA GLY A 300 14.36 10.30 -16.91
C GLY A 300 15.48 11.17 -16.36
N SER A 301 16.73 10.69 -16.38
CA SER A 301 17.89 11.41 -15.83
C SER A 301 18.78 12.06 -16.88
N ARG A 302 18.68 11.67 -18.16
CA ARG A 302 19.55 12.14 -19.24
C ARG A 302 18.74 12.62 -20.43
N THR A 303 19.22 13.68 -21.07
CA THR A 303 18.65 14.16 -22.33
C THR A 303 19.09 13.27 -23.50
N ALA A 304 18.39 13.34 -24.64
CA ALA A 304 18.75 12.59 -25.84
C ALA A 304 20.14 12.93 -26.44
N ALA A 305 20.71 14.08 -26.06
CA ALA A 305 22.09 14.46 -26.42
C ALA A 305 23.14 13.77 -25.53
N GLN A 306 22.74 13.36 -24.31
CA GLN A 306 23.61 12.73 -23.32
C GLN A 306 23.50 11.20 -23.32
N LEU A 307 22.38 10.67 -23.82
CA LEU A 307 22.08 9.23 -23.85
C LEU A 307 21.43 8.85 -25.18
N ARG A 308 22.01 7.84 -25.83
CA ARG A 308 21.41 7.14 -26.98
C ARG A 308 21.19 5.68 -26.62
N LEU A 309 20.03 5.15 -26.98
CA LEU A 309 19.63 3.77 -26.70
C LEU A 309 19.49 3.01 -28.02
N LEU A 310 20.17 1.87 -28.11
CA LEU A 310 19.89 0.85 -29.12
C LEU A 310 19.09 -0.26 -28.44
N LEU A 311 17.84 -0.42 -28.85
CA LEU A 311 16.92 -1.38 -28.25
C LEU A 311 16.70 -2.54 -29.22
N ILE A 312 16.90 -3.77 -28.72
CA ILE A 312 16.71 -5.01 -29.48
C ILE A 312 15.68 -5.84 -28.71
N ASP A 313 14.52 -6.08 -29.32
CA ASP A 313 13.45 -6.91 -28.77
C ASP A 313 13.02 -7.96 -29.81
N PRO A 314 13.67 -9.14 -29.82
CA PRO A 314 13.40 -10.19 -30.80
C PRO A 314 11.95 -10.67 -30.81
N LYS A 315 11.19 -10.44 -29.72
CA LYS A 315 9.79 -10.83 -29.61
C LYS A 315 8.83 -9.67 -29.90
N ARG A 316 9.31 -8.43 -29.91
CA ARG A 316 8.53 -7.19 -30.09
C ARG A 316 7.35 -7.05 -29.13
N VAL A 317 7.53 -7.47 -27.88
CA VAL A 317 6.46 -7.45 -26.86
C VAL A 317 6.70 -6.38 -25.81
N GLU A 318 7.95 -6.14 -25.44
CA GLU A 318 8.30 -5.42 -24.22
C GLU A 318 8.76 -3.99 -24.53
N LEU A 319 9.57 -3.80 -25.58
CA LEU A 319 10.26 -2.53 -25.80
C LEU A 319 9.60 -1.62 -26.85
N ALA A 320 8.54 -2.08 -27.52
CA ALA A 320 7.82 -1.29 -28.54
C ALA A 320 7.43 0.13 -28.10
N PRO A 321 6.98 0.39 -26.83
CA PRO A 321 6.64 1.74 -26.39
C PRO A 321 7.80 2.75 -26.43
N TYR A 322 9.06 2.30 -26.45
CA TYR A 322 10.23 3.17 -26.42
C TYR A 322 10.69 3.61 -27.82
N ALA A 323 10.16 3.04 -28.90
CA ALA A 323 10.63 3.28 -30.27
C ALA A 323 10.61 4.77 -30.67
N ALA A 324 9.53 5.48 -30.30
CA ALA A 324 9.31 6.88 -30.69
C ALA A 324 10.02 7.91 -29.78
N LEU A 325 10.79 7.47 -28.79
CA LEU A 325 11.47 8.38 -27.88
C LEU A 325 12.70 9.02 -28.54
N PRO A 326 13.02 10.29 -28.23
CA PRO A 326 14.15 10.99 -28.83
C PRO A 326 15.50 10.36 -28.47
N HIS A 327 15.55 9.57 -27.40
CA HIS A 327 16.73 8.83 -26.95
C HIS A 327 17.01 7.58 -27.79
N THR A 328 16.00 7.01 -28.45
CA THR A 328 16.13 5.76 -29.20
C THR A 328 16.79 6.03 -30.55
N ASP A 329 17.90 5.35 -30.81
CA ASP A 329 18.65 5.53 -32.05
C ASP A 329 17.87 4.95 -33.24
N GLY A 330 17.86 5.66 -34.36
CA GLY A 330 17.11 5.27 -35.57
C GLY A 330 15.58 5.33 -35.47
N GLY A 331 15.01 5.60 -34.28
CA GLY A 331 13.56 5.69 -34.09
C GLY A 331 12.81 4.35 -34.19
N GLU A 332 13.55 3.24 -34.07
CA GLU A 332 12.99 1.88 -34.15
C GLU A 332 13.58 0.96 -33.08
N VAL A 333 12.83 -0.10 -32.74
CA VAL A 333 13.28 -1.20 -31.88
C VAL A 333 13.52 -2.38 -32.80
N LEU A 334 14.75 -2.91 -32.79
CA LEU A 334 15.19 -3.99 -33.67
C LEU A 334 14.58 -5.33 -33.31
#